data_AF-A0A959Y2X9-F1
#
_entry.id   AF-A0A959Y2X9-F1
#
_cell.length_a   1.000
_cell.length_b   1.000
_cell.length_c   1.000
_cell.angle_alpha   90.00
_cell.angle_beta   90.00
_cell.angle_gamma   90.00
#
_symmetry.space_group_name_H-M   'P 1'
#
loop_
_entity.id
_entity.type
_entity.pdbx_description
1 polymer ?
#
loop_
_entity_poly.entity_id
_entity_poly.type
_entity_poly.pdbx_seq_one_letter_code
_entity_poly.pdbx_strand_id
1 'polypeptide(L)'
;MATAKPSMDKVFAQLLSADDQQVLDALVTVQAQGDARAIRPMLHALAGSEDEEVRRKVTAMLYQVKVPGAVPELLAALDEEALRNERRTILSAFWNAGLDVREH
;
A
#
# COMPACT_ATOMS: atom_id res chain seq x y z
N MET A 1 -25.37 16.83 3.68
CA MET A 1 -25.24 15.54 2.99
C MET A 1 -24.15 14.75 3.69
N ALA A 2 -24.49 13.69 4.41
CA ALA A 2 -23.51 12.85 5.07
C ALA A 2 -22.87 11.96 3.99
N THR A 3 -21.63 12.26 3.59
CA THR A 3 -20.85 11.31 2.80
C THR A 3 -20.59 10.11 3.70
N ALA A 4 -21.27 9.00 3.43
CA ALA A 4 -20.97 7.74 4.11
C ALA A 4 -19.49 7.43 3.86
N LYS A 5 -18.71 7.33 4.94
CA LYS A 5 -17.29 6.97 4.89
C LYS A 5 -17.18 5.69 4.04
N PRO A 6 -16.38 5.67 2.96
CA PRO A 6 -16.26 4.46 2.15
C PRO A 6 -15.76 3.32 3.06
N SER A 7 -16.40 2.16 3.00
CA SER A 7 -15.89 0.98 3.70
C SER A 7 -14.48 0.68 3.20
N MET A 8 -13.59 0.29 4.10
CA MET A 8 -12.21 -0.04 3.72
C MET A 8 -12.14 -1.15 2.68
N ASP A 9 -13.11 -2.07 2.64
CA ASP A 9 -13.23 -3.09 1.59
C ASP A 9 -13.40 -2.48 0.20
N LYS A 10 -14.18 -1.40 0.09
CA LYS A 10 -14.37 -0.67 -1.17
C LYS A 10 -13.07 0.04 -1.55
N VAL A 11 -12.38 0.64 -0.58
CA VAL A 11 -11.09 1.30 -0.81
C VAL A 11 -10.06 0.29 -1.31
N PHE A 12 -10.02 -0.92 -0.74
CA PHE A 12 -9.12 -1.98 -1.20
C PHE A 12 -9.48 -2.45 -2.62
N ALA A 13 -10.76 -2.59 -2.94
CA ALA A 13 -11.17 -2.90 -4.32
C ALA A 13 -10.73 -1.82 -5.32
N GLN A 14 -10.78 -0.53 -4.92
CA GLN A 14 -10.33 0.57 -5.76
C GLN A 14 -8.81 0.60 -5.95
N LEU A 15 -8.01 0.21 -4.94
CA LEU A 15 -6.56 0.05 -5.10
C LEU A 15 -6.18 -1.04 -6.11
N LEU A 16 -7.05 -2.04 -6.28
CA LEU A 16 -6.85 -3.14 -7.23
C LEU A 16 -7.53 -2.88 -8.58
N SER A 17 -8.03 -1.66 -8.81
CA SER A 17 -8.68 -1.28 -10.06
C SER A 17 -7.66 -1.11 -11.18
N ALA A 18 -8.08 -1.36 -12.42
CA ALA A 18 -7.31 -1.00 -13.60
C ALA A 18 -7.38 0.51 -13.94
N ASP A 19 -8.24 1.25 -13.24
CA ASP A 19 -8.39 2.70 -13.38
C ASP A 19 -7.47 3.42 -12.38
N ASP A 20 -6.39 4.00 -12.88
CA ASP A 20 -5.39 4.71 -12.06
C ASP A 20 -6.02 5.87 -11.26
N GLN A 21 -7.07 6.52 -11.76
CA GLN A 21 -7.75 7.57 -11.00
C GLN A 21 -8.45 6.99 -9.76
N GLN A 22 -9.05 5.80 -9.87
CA GLN A 22 -9.64 5.11 -8.71
C GLN A 22 -8.56 4.69 -7.71
N VAL A 23 -7.41 4.26 -8.19
CA VAL A 23 -6.25 3.95 -7.33
C VAL A 23 -5.81 5.20 -6.59
N LEU A 24 -5.65 6.34 -7.28
CA LEU A 24 -5.25 7.61 -6.66
C LEU A 24 -6.23 8.10 -5.59
N ASP A 25 -7.53 7.99 -5.83
CA ASP A 25 -8.60 8.34 -4.88
C ASP A 25 -8.57 7.41 -3.65
N ALA A 26 -8.34 6.12 -3.87
CA ALA A 26 -8.20 5.15 -2.80
C ALA A 26 -6.97 5.43 -1.93
N LEU A 27 -5.84 5.79 -2.54
CA LEU A 27 -4.61 6.18 -1.82
C LEU A 27 -4.83 7.39 -0.92
N VAL A 28 -5.58 8.41 -1.38
CA VAL A 28 -5.97 9.55 -0.52
C VAL A 28 -6.75 9.07 0.69
N THR A 29 -7.68 8.15 0.49
CA THR A 29 -8.51 7.62 1.56
C THR A 29 -7.70 6.79 2.56
N VAL A 30 -6.79 5.93 2.09
CA VAL A 30 -5.88 5.15 2.94
C VAL A 30 -4.98 6.08 3.75
N GLN A 31 -4.42 7.12 3.14
CA GLN A 31 -3.56 8.07 3.83
C GLN A 31 -4.30 8.79 4.98
N ALA A 32 -5.59 9.09 4.79
CA ALA A 32 -6.39 9.75 5.81
C ALA A 32 -6.85 8.81 6.93
N GLN A 33 -7.06 7.52 6.65
CA GLN A 33 -7.64 6.57 7.61
C GLN A 33 -6.61 5.71 8.34
N GLY A 34 -5.50 5.35 7.68
CA GLY A 34 -4.43 4.52 8.23
C GLY A 34 -4.87 3.09 8.55
N ASP A 35 -4.51 2.12 7.70
CA ASP A 35 -4.80 0.70 7.92
C ASP A 35 -3.66 -0.16 7.37
N ALA A 36 -3.07 -1.02 8.20
CA ALA A 36 -1.99 -1.91 7.78
C ALA A 36 -2.42 -2.86 6.66
N ARG A 37 -3.70 -3.25 6.64
CA ARG A 37 -4.26 -4.14 5.60
C ARG A 37 -4.26 -3.50 4.21
N ALA A 38 -4.07 -2.17 4.12
CA ALA A 38 -3.91 -1.48 2.85
C ALA A 38 -2.55 -1.73 2.18
N ILE A 39 -1.54 -2.21 2.92
CA ILE A 39 -0.18 -2.40 2.40
C ILE A 39 -0.14 -3.38 1.23
N ARG A 40 -0.79 -4.55 1.35
CA ARG A 40 -0.84 -5.52 0.24
C ARG A 40 -1.56 -4.97 -0.99
N PRO A 41 -2.80 -4.44 -0.89
CA PRO A 41 -3.45 -3.80 -2.04
C PRO A 41 -2.63 -2.69 -2.68
N MET A 42 -1.93 -1.87 -1.88
CA MET A 42 -1.02 -0.85 -2.40
C MET A 42 0.15 -1.44 -3.18
N LEU A 43 0.78 -2.51 -2.67
CA LEU A 43 1.88 -3.19 -3.38
C LEU A 43 1.41 -3.81 -4.69
N HIS A 44 0.20 -4.37 -4.73
CA HIS A 44 -0.43 -4.86 -5.96
C HIS A 44 -0.72 -3.72 -6.95
N ALA A 45 -1.19 -2.56 -6.45
CA ALA A 45 -1.37 -1.36 -7.27
C ALA A 45 -0.04 -0.89 -7.89
N LEU A 46 1.05 -0.91 -7.10
CA LEU A 46 2.39 -0.57 -7.58
C LEU A 46 2.90 -1.54 -8.66
N ALA A 47 2.66 -2.83 -8.48
CA ALA A 47 3.09 -3.86 -9.42
C ALA A 47 2.27 -3.85 -10.72
N GLY A 48 0.99 -3.47 -10.64
CA GLY A 48 0.04 -3.48 -11.77
C GLY A 48 -0.06 -2.16 -12.55
N SER A 49 0.41 -1.04 -12.00
CA SER A 49 0.31 0.28 -12.64
C SER A 49 1.62 0.72 -13.30
N GLU A 50 1.49 1.23 -14.53
CA GLU A 50 2.54 1.92 -15.27
C GLU A 50 2.49 3.45 -15.08
N ASP A 51 1.43 3.97 -14.46
CA ASP A 51 1.27 5.40 -14.21
C ASP A 51 2.27 5.90 -13.17
N GLU A 52 3.07 6.90 -13.56
CA GLU A 52 4.14 7.42 -12.72
C GLU A 52 3.60 8.07 -11.43
N GLU A 53 2.41 8.66 -11.46
CA GLU A 53 1.81 9.30 -10.29
C GLU A 53 1.38 8.25 -9.26
N VAL A 54 0.69 7.20 -9.69
CA VAL A 54 0.31 6.05 -8.85
C VAL A 54 1.56 5.45 -8.23
N ARG A 55 2.55 5.08 -9.04
CA ARG A 55 3.79 4.43 -8.55
C ARG A 55 4.52 5.29 -7.52
N ARG A 56 4.66 6.60 -7.79
CA ARG A 56 5.30 7.56 -6.88
C ARG A 56 4.53 7.68 -5.57
N LYS A 57 3.21 7.81 -5.63
CA LYS A 57 2.36 8.02 -4.45
C LYS A 57 2.32 6.78 -3.57
N VAL A 58 2.17 5.60 -4.15
CA VAL A 58 2.25 4.33 -3.41
C VAL A 58 3.60 4.20 -2.70
N THR A 59 4.70 4.39 -3.42
CA THR A 59 6.05 4.26 -2.86
C THR A 59 6.26 5.23 -1.70
N ALA A 60 5.85 6.49 -1.86
CA ALA A 60 5.95 7.50 -0.80
C ALA A 60 5.15 7.10 0.45
N MET A 61 3.94 6.57 0.28
CA MET A 61 3.12 6.10 1.40
C MET A 61 3.74 4.89 2.10
N LEU A 62 4.27 3.91 1.35
CA LEU A 62 4.96 2.74 1.92
C LEU A 62 6.20 3.16 2.73
N TYR A 63 6.93 4.19 2.30
CA TYR A 63 8.10 4.70 3.01
C TYR A 63 7.76 5.51 4.26
N GLN A 64 6.49 5.91 4.42
CA GLN A 64 6.01 6.65 5.58
C GLN A 64 5.11 5.80 6.48
N VAL A 65 4.93 4.51 6.17
CA VAL A 65 4.01 3.63 6.88
C VAL A 65 4.50 3.36 8.30
N LYS A 66 3.73 3.79 9.31
CA LYS A 66 4.07 3.60 10.73
C LYS A 66 2.93 2.96 11.53
N VAL A 67 2.02 2.29 10.83
CA VAL A 67 0.86 1.66 11.47
C VAL A 67 1.26 0.35 12.14
N PRO A 68 0.70 0.02 13.33
CA PRO A 68 0.86 -1.30 13.93
C PRO A 68 0.41 -2.39 12.94
N GLY A 69 1.22 -3.46 12.83
CA GLY A 69 0.95 -4.53 11.88
C GLY A 69 1.51 -4.31 10.46
N ALA A 70 2.24 -3.22 10.21
CA ALA A 70 2.88 -3.02 8.89
C ALA A 70 3.95 -4.09 8.57
N VAL A 71 4.74 -4.49 9.56
CA VAL A 71 5.82 -5.47 9.40
C VAL A 71 5.32 -6.83 8.90
N PRO A 72 4.35 -7.51 9.55
CA PRO A 72 3.87 -8.79 9.07
C PRO A 72 3.26 -8.73 7.66
N GLU A 73 2.61 -7.63 7.29
CA GLU A 73 2.08 -7.45 5.93
C GLU A 73 3.20 -7.31 4.89
N LEU A 74 4.23 -6.51 5.18
CA LEU A 74 5.39 -6.34 4.29
C LEU A 74 6.21 -7.63 4.18
N LEU A 75 6.39 -8.38 5.28
CA LEU A 75 7.09 -9.66 5.27
C LEU A 75 6.36 -10.68 4.40
N ALA A 76 5.05 -10.83 4.60
CA ALA A 76 4.26 -11.76 3.79
C ALA A 76 4.26 -11.38 2.30
N ALA A 77 4.32 -10.09 1.98
CA ALA A 77 4.43 -9.61 0.60
C ALA A 77 5.78 -9.97 -0.06
N LEU A 78 6.85 -10.21 0.69
CA LEU A 78 8.13 -10.68 0.11
C LEU A 78 8.00 -12.10 -0.47
N ASP A 79 7.16 -12.94 0.12
CA ASP A 79 6.93 -14.31 -0.34
C ASP A 79 5.94 -14.39 -1.53
N GLU A 80 5.22 -13.30 -1.82
CA GLU A 80 4.29 -13.24 -2.95
C GLU A 80 5.00 -13.13 -4.30
N GLU A 81 4.75 -14.09 -5.18
CA GLU A 81 5.39 -14.14 -6.51
C GLU A 81 4.99 -12.95 -7.39
N ALA A 82 3.74 -12.50 -7.29
CA ALA A 82 3.25 -11.33 -8.02
C ALA A 82 4.00 -10.04 -7.66
N LEU A 83 4.58 -9.98 -6.46
CA LEU A 83 5.30 -8.82 -5.93
C LEU A 83 6.82 -8.96 -6.06
N ARG A 84 7.30 -9.98 -6.79
CA ARG A 84 8.74 -10.24 -6.99
C ARG A 84 9.49 -8.99 -7.47
N ASN A 85 8.91 -8.22 -8.40
CA ASN A 85 9.51 -7.00 -8.94
C ASN A 85 9.54 -5.85 -7.92
N GLU A 86 8.60 -5.85 -6.97
CA GLU A 86 8.47 -4.83 -5.93
C GLU A 86 9.17 -5.20 -4.62
N ARG A 87 9.83 -6.37 -4.54
CA ARG A 87 10.63 -6.78 -3.37
C ARG A 87 11.66 -5.74 -2.96
N ARG A 88 12.31 -5.07 -3.93
CA ARG A 88 13.24 -3.97 -3.62
C ARG A 88 12.54 -2.83 -2.91
N THR A 89 11.33 -2.47 -3.37
CA THR A 89 10.50 -1.42 -2.77
C THR A 89 10.07 -1.82 -1.36
N ILE A 90 9.63 -3.08 -1.17
CA ILE A 90 9.24 -3.63 0.13
C ILE A 90 10.42 -3.60 1.11
N LEU A 91 11.60 -4.08 0.71
CA LEU A 91 12.81 -4.05 1.53
C LEU A 91 13.21 -2.61 1.89
N SER A 92 13.09 -1.70 0.92
CA SER A 92 13.36 -0.27 1.14
C SER A 92 12.35 0.37 2.09
N ALA A 93 11.11 -0.11 2.11
CA ALA A 93 10.07 0.41 3.02
C ALA A 93 10.44 0.16 4.48
N PHE A 94 10.99 -1.02 4.84
CA PHE A 94 11.44 -1.28 6.21
C PHE A 94 12.44 -0.22 6.70
N TRP A 95 13.44 0.09 5.87
CA TRP A 95 14.45 1.09 6.21
C TRP A 95 13.88 2.51 6.24
N ASN A 96 13.17 2.92 5.20
CA ASN A 96 12.69 4.31 5.07
C ASN A 96 11.61 4.66 6.09
N ALA A 97 10.73 3.70 6.41
CA ALA A 97 9.71 3.90 7.42
C ALA A 97 10.25 3.73 8.85
N GLY A 98 11.46 3.20 9.01
CA GLY A 98 12.08 2.91 10.30
C GLY A 98 11.37 1.78 11.05
N LEU A 99 10.91 0.76 10.31
CA LEU A 99 10.21 -0.39 10.88
C LEU A 99 11.21 -1.35 11.52
N ASP A 100 10.90 -1.79 12.73
CA ASP A 100 11.70 -2.78 13.44
C ASP A 100 11.24 -4.19 13.08
N VAL A 101 12.13 -4.96 12.45
CA VAL A 101 11.90 -6.34 12.02
C VAL A 101 12.44 -7.38 12.99
N ARG A 102 13.03 -6.98 14.14
CA ARG A 102 13.73 -7.92 15.03
C ARG A 102 12.80 -8.83 15.84
N GLU A 103 11.51 -8.49 15.89
CA GLU A 103 10.49 -9.22 16.67
C GLU A 103 9.57 -10.11 15.81
N HIS A 104 9.92 -10.34 14.53
CA HIS A 104 9.12 -11.08 13.55
C HIS A 104 9.95 -12.15 12.83
#